data_AF-A0A8C6LK97-F1
#
_entry.id   AF-A0A8C6LK97-F1
#
_cell.length_a   1.000
_cell.length_b   1.000
_cell.length_c   1.000
_cell.angle_alpha   90.00
_cell.angle_beta   90.00
_cell.angle_gamma   90.00
#
_symmetry.space_group_name_H-M   'P 1'
#
loop_
_entity.id
_entity.type
_entity.pdbx_description
1 polymer ?
#
loop_
_entity_poly.entity_id
_entity_poly.type
_entity_poly.pdbx_seq_one_letter_code
_entity_poly.pdbx_strand_id
1 'polypeptide(L)'
;MISQCHILESVCRDLFTSVWEVKHPSKTGQAESAESAVQHSLYLGLSTQHCITASSPFSTQQTNSSNKRSKWETSVVEHKNHARELVRKADLSQWDALVIMSGDGLLFEVINGLMEREDWKQAIQTPLGILPGGSGNALSASIHHYSQSLPAWNEELLLSCGFIICKGLVGPLDLVSVHLASTQRLFSFLSLAWGFVADVDIESEKYRHVGAIRFLMGTLVRLASLRVYQGRLAYLPVKEAPKPPKGSINHPPSTTQHPSHCLSLPCRLIPNSSPKLGSRPVRTNLNQNTVSNSSNNVITNMRPEPKKDRKATALVDSLLPALDQPVPESWTVVKEEDFVLVLAIYQSHLAEDLWTVPEATADDGLIHLFYVTAGISRPALLRLFLAMEKGAHLACGCPHLVYEKVRALRLEPISPQGMITVDGEVVEYGPVQAQIHPGLARLICG
;
A
#
# COMPACT_ATOMS: atom_id res chain seq x y z
N MET A 1 14.80 -25.57 -3.57
CA MET A 1 15.58 -25.11 -2.41
C MET A 1 16.94 -24.55 -2.83
N ILE A 2 18.07 -25.28 -2.81
CA ILE A 2 19.42 -24.69 -2.98
C ILE A 2 19.53 -23.75 -4.21
N SER A 3 19.09 -24.19 -5.40
CA SER A 3 19.16 -23.36 -6.62
C SER A 3 18.26 -22.11 -6.60
N GLN A 4 17.19 -22.08 -5.78
CA GLN A 4 16.39 -20.86 -5.58
C GLN A 4 17.08 -19.91 -4.61
N CYS A 5 17.80 -20.46 -3.62
CA CYS A 5 18.51 -19.67 -2.62
C CYS A 5 19.57 -18.77 -3.28
N HIS A 6 20.40 -19.29 -4.18
CA HIS A 6 21.40 -18.46 -4.89
C HIS A 6 20.80 -17.46 -5.88
N ILE A 7 19.62 -17.71 -6.44
CA ILE A 7 18.93 -16.74 -7.31
C ILE A 7 18.39 -15.59 -6.46
N LEU A 8 17.69 -15.88 -5.35
CA LEU A 8 17.29 -14.88 -4.35
C LEU A 8 18.50 -14.12 -3.81
N GLU A 9 19.58 -14.81 -3.46
CA GLU A 9 20.83 -14.21 -2.99
C GLU A 9 21.45 -13.27 -4.03
N SER A 10 21.41 -13.62 -5.33
CA SER A 10 21.92 -12.74 -6.40
C SER A 10 20.98 -11.57 -6.69
N VAL A 11 19.67 -11.76 -6.70
CA VAL A 11 18.70 -10.67 -6.95
C VAL A 11 18.66 -9.71 -5.76
N CYS A 12 18.69 -10.22 -4.52
CA CYS A 12 18.91 -9.40 -3.33
C CYS A 12 20.27 -8.70 -3.36
N ARG A 13 21.36 -9.37 -3.74
CA ARG A 13 22.69 -8.73 -3.82
C ARG A 13 22.74 -7.63 -4.88
N ASP A 14 22.18 -7.86 -6.07
CA ASP A 14 22.15 -6.86 -7.14
C ASP A 14 21.24 -5.68 -6.72
N LEU A 15 20.05 -5.94 -6.16
CA LEU A 15 19.14 -4.92 -5.60
C LEU A 15 19.79 -4.12 -4.45
N PHE A 16 20.38 -4.79 -3.46
CA PHE A 16 21.06 -4.14 -2.35
C PHE A 16 22.34 -3.42 -2.78
N THR A 17 23.01 -3.84 -3.85
CA THR A 17 24.13 -3.08 -4.44
C THR A 17 23.61 -1.77 -5.03
N SER A 18 22.56 -1.81 -5.86
CA SER A 18 21.99 -0.58 -6.43
C SER A 18 21.36 0.35 -5.39
N VAL A 19 20.69 -0.20 -4.37
CA VAL A 19 20.19 0.55 -3.20
C VAL A 19 21.34 1.19 -2.41
N TRP A 20 22.46 0.47 -2.24
CA TRP A 20 23.65 0.97 -1.57
C TRP A 20 24.36 2.07 -2.36
N GLU A 21 24.50 1.91 -3.69
CA GLU A 21 25.08 2.90 -4.60
C GLU A 21 24.25 4.20 -4.64
N VAL A 22 22.91 4.10 -4.64
CA VAL A 22 22.00 5.26 -4.54
C VAL A 22 22.10 5.94 -3.18
N LYS A 23 22.21 5.17 -2.08
CA LYS A 23 22.35 5.72 -0.72
C LYS A 23 23.75 6.29 -0.43
N HIS A 24 24.78 5.82 -1.13
CA HIS A 24 26.18 6.16 -0.92
C HIS A 24 26.94 6.39 -2.25
N PRO A 25 26.63 7.47 -3.01
CA PRO A 25 27.29 7.75 -4.27
C PRO A 25 28.81 7.95 -4.08
N SER A 26 29.60 7.23 -4.87
CA SER A 26 31.06 7.24 -4.78
C SER A 26 31.65 8.58 -5.23
N LYS A 27 32.49 9.19 -4.39
CA LYS A 27 33.16 10.48 -4.65
C LYS A 27 34.31 10.34 -5.66
N THR A 28 34.00 9.95 -6.90
CA THR A 28 34.94 9.80 -8.02
C THR A 28 34.38 10.45 -9.29
N GLY A 29 34.04 11.73 -9.19
CA GLY A 29 33.58 12.62 -10.26
C GLY A 29 33.75 14.08 -9.81
N GLN A 30 33.95 15.01 -10.74
CA GLN A 30 34.35 16.39 -10.45
C GLN A 30 33.39 17.10 -9.48
N ALA A 31 33.96 17.85 -8.52
CA ALA A 31 33.20 18.53 -7.49
C ALA A 31 32.82 19.96 -7.92
N GLU A 32 31.54 20.18 -8.22
CA GLU A 32 30.89 21.49 -8.17
C GLU A 32 29.64 21.41 -7.27
N SER A 33 29.52 22.37 -6.34
CA SER A 33 28.37 22.64 -5.42
C SER A 33 27.49 21.45 -4.98
N ALA A 34 28.04 20.54 -4.17
CA ALA A 34 27.29 19.42 -3.57
C ALA A 34 26.58 19.79 -2.24
N GLU A 35 25.70 20.80 -2.25
CA GLU A 35 24.82 21.16 -1.12
C GLU A 35 23.40 21.55 -1.60
N SER A 36 22.50 20.56 -1.67
CA SER A 36 21.02 20.65 -1.53
C SER A 36 20.26 19.49 -2.19
N ALA A 37 20.85 18.80 -3.17
CA ALA A 37 20.18 17.74 -3.93
C ALA A 37 20.12 16.40 -3.18
N VAL A 38 18.94 16.04 -2.67
CA VAL A 38 18.61 14.63 -2.36
C VAL A 38 18.20 13.97 -3.66
N GLN A 39 18.96 12.97 -4.12
CA GLN A 39 18.60 12.21 -5.32
C GLN A 39 17.46 11.23 -4.98
N HIS A 40 16.26 11.49 -5.50
CA HIS A 40 15.11 10.59 -5.39
C HIS A 40 15.10 9.61 -6.57
N SER A 41 14.91 8.31 -6.32
CA SER A 41 15.07 7.26 -7.35
C SER A 41 13.79 6.46 -7.58
N LEU A 42 13.48 6.24 -8.86
CA LEU A 42 12.36 5.47 -9.37
C LEU A 42 12.89 4.34 -10.26
N TYR A 43 12.67 3.09 -9.88
CA TYR A 43 13.07 1.93 -10.69
C TYR A 43 11.91 1.50 -11.59
N LEU A 44 12.11 1.65 -12.89
CA LEU A 44 11.26 1.12 -13.94
C LEU A 44 11.64 -0.35 -14.18
N GLY A 45 10.73 -1.26 -13.82
CA GLY A 45 10.83 -2.67 -14.15
C GLY A 45 11.69 -3.54 -13.25
N LEU A 46 11.07 -4.62 -12.80
CA LEU A 46 11.66 -5.93 -13.09
C LEU A 46 11.29 -6.32 -14.53
N SER A 47 12.20 -6.99 -15.24
CA SER A 47 11.86 -7.78 -16.43
C SER A 47 12.31 -9.22 -16.24
N THR A 48 11.34 -10.11 -16.00
CA THR A 48 11.52 -11.51 -15.64
C THR A 48 11.16 -12.44 -16.80
N GLN A 49 11.75 -12.21 -17.99
CA GLN A 49 11.55 -13.08 -19.16
C GLN A 49 12.09 -14.51 -18.94
N HIS A 50 11.22 -15.32 -18.34
CA HIS A 50 11.27 -16.75 -18.02
C HIS A 50 12.05 -17.11 -16.74
N CYS A 51 11.39 -16.97 -15.58
CA CYS A 51 11.78 -17.61 -14.31
C CYS A 51 10.69 -18.56 -13.75
N ILE A 52 10.05 -19.34 -14.62
CA ILE A 52 9.33 -20.58 -14.22
C ILE A 52 9.91 -21.76 -15.01
N THR A 53 10.82 -22.51 -14.37
CA THR A 53 11.38 -23.76 -14.91
C THR A 53 11.51 -24.83 -13.82
N ALA A 54 10.37 -25.27 -13.30
CA ALA A 54 10.28 -26.40 -12.38
C ALA A 54 10.13 -27.74 -13.14
N SER A 55 11.20 -28.19 -13.81
CA SER A 55 11.24 -29.50 -14.48
C SER A 55 12.62 -30.15 -14.39
N SER A 56 12.67 -31.35 -13.81
CA SER A 56 13.80 -32.29 -13.83
C SER A 56 13.21 -33.72 -13.99
N PRO A 57 13.98 -34.78 -14.27
CA PRO A 57 15.45 -34.90 -14.20
C PRO A 57 16.13 -35.45 -15.49
N PHE A 58 17.45 -35.70 -15.40
CA PHE A 58 18.30 -36.39 -16.36
C PHE A 58 18.43 -35.83 -17.79
N SER A 59 19.55 -35.15 -18.07
CA SER A 59 20.68 -35.80 -18.75
C SER A 59 21.90 -34.88 -18.85
N THR A 60 23.07 -35.46 -19.11
CA THR A 60 24.35 -34.75 -19.15
C THR A 60 24.67 -34.26 -20.56
N GLN A 61 24.73 -32.95 -20.78
CA GLN A 61 25.75 -32.35 -21.67
C GLN A 61 25.89 -30.84 -21.48
N GLN A 62 27.05 -30.33 -21.89
CA GLN A 62 27.55 -28.97 -21.67
C GLN A 62 27.46 -28.17 -22.98
N THR A 63 26.70 -27.08 -23.02
CA THR A 63 26.93 -25.93 -23.93
C THR A 63 26.02 -24.74 -23.57
N ASN A 64 26.56 -23.52 -23.75
CA ASN A 64 25.87 -22.24 -23.94
C ASN A 64 24.48 -22.04 -23.29
N SER A 65 24.45 -21.58 -22.03
CA SER A 65 23.29 -20.84 -21.49
C SER A 65 23.72 -19.45 -21.06
N SER A 66 23.01 -18.42 -21.52
CA SER A 66 23.24 -17.03 -21.14
C SER A 66 22.73 -16.76 -19.72
N ASN A 67 23.54 -16.11 -18.89
CA ASN A 67 23.11 -15.62 -17.57
C ASN A 67 22.06 -14.52 -17.75
N LYS A 68 20.78 -14.90 -17.73
CA LYS A 68 19.64 -13.98 -17.70
C LYS A 68 19.50 -13.37 -16.30
N ARG A 69 20.16 -12.24 -16.07
CA ARG A 69 19.87 -11.35 -14.93
C ARG A 69 18.47 -10.73 -15.08
N SER A 70 17.85 -10.39 -13.95
CA SER A 70 16.77 -9.39 -13.94
C SER A 70 17.29 -8.08 -14.53
N LYS A 71 16.64 -7.55 -15.57
CA LYS A 71 16.90 -6.18 -16.04
C LYS A 71 16.06 -5.22 -15.20
N TRP A 72 16.71 -4.17 -14.71
CA TRP A 72 16.09 -3.00 -14.08
C TRP A 72 16.51 -1.76 -14.87
N GLU A 73 15.72 -0.69 -14.82
CA GLU A 73 16.08 0.61 -15.40
C GLU A 73 15.81 1.74 -14.38
N THR A 74 16.82 2.54 -14.07
CA THR A 74 16.73 3.58 -13.03
C THR A 74 16.41 4.94 -13.65
N SER A 75 15.31 5.54 -13.22
CA SER A 75 14.98 6.95 -13.46
C SER A 75 15.26 7.78 -12.19
N VAL A 76 15.92 8.92 -12.35
CA VAL A 76 16.12 9.87 -11.23
C VAL A 76 15.04 10.94 -11.29
N VAL A 77 14.45 11.26 -10.13
CA VAL A 77 13.34 12.19 -9.98
C VAL A 77 13.87 13.52 -9.46
N GLU A 78 13.99 14.48 -10.36
CA GLU A 78 14.71 15.75 -10.11
C GLU A 78 13.88 16.83 -9.40
N HIS A 79 12.53 16.78 -9.52
CA HIS A 79 11.64 17.80 -8.94
C HIS A 79 10.24 17.24 -8.65
N LYS A 80 9.44 17.98 -7.87
CA LYS A 80 8.04 17.64 -7.58
C LYS A 80 7.21 17.55 -8.87
N ASN A 81 6.32 16.57 -8.92
CA ASN A 81 5.55 16.06 -10.08
C ASN A 81 6.38 15.40 -11.20
N HIS A 82 7.71 15.29 -11.12
CA HIS A 82 8.48 14.64 -12.19
C HIS A 82 8.15 13.13 -12.28
N ALA A 83 7.93 12.42 -11.16
CA ALA A 83 7.55 11.01 -11.22
C ALA A 83 6.14 10.81 -11.79
N ARG A 84 5.21 11.71 -11.42
CA ARG A 84 3.85 11.79 -12.00
C ARG A 84 3.91 11.93 -13.52
N GLU A 85 4.77 12.81 -14.03
CA GLU A 85 4.95 13.04 -15.46
C GLU A 85 5.62 11.87 -16.20
N LEU A 86 6.60 11.21 -15.58
CA LEU A 86 7.28 10.05 -16.16
C LEU A 86 6.30 8.89 -16.38
N VAL A 87 5.61 8.43 -15.32
CA VAL A 87 4.72 7.26 -15.44
C VAL A 87 3.48 7.52 -16.29
N ARG A 88 3.04 8.78 -16.39
CA ARG A 88 1.97 9.21 -17.31
C ARG A 88 2.37 9.09 -18.79
N LYS A 89 3.66 9.25 -19.12
CA LYS A 89 4.22 9.18 -20.48
C LYS A 89 4.84 7.81 -20.84
N ALA A 90 5.20 7.00 -19.84
CA ALA A 90 5.95 5.75 -20.02
C ALA A 90 5.16 4.67 -20.78
N ASP A 91 5.87 3.83 -21.53
CA ASP A 91 5.35 2.54 -22.01
C ASP A 91 5.50 1.49 -20.91
N LEU A 92 4.40 1.26 -20.17
CA LEU A 92 4.35 0.32 -19.05
C LEU A 92 4.38 -1.15 -19.52
N SER A 93 4.22 -1.45 -20.82
CA SER A 93 4.27 -2.83 -21.32
C SER A 93 5.67 -3.46 -21.29
N GLN A 94 6.69 -2.64 -21.02
CA GLN A 94 8.10 -3.03 -20.94
C GLN A 94 8.49 -3.59 -19.56
N TRP A 95 7.62 -3.43 -18.54
CA TRP A 95 7.95 -3.57 -17.12
C TRP A 95 6.94 -4.48 -16.38
N ASP A 96 7.43 -5.48 -15.65
CA ASP A 96 6.56 -6.38 -14.85
C ASP A 96 6.03 -5.71 -13.57
N ALA A 97 6.69 -4.64 -13.11
CA ALA A 97 6.39 -3.87 -11.90
C ALA A 97 7.09 -2.49 -11.92
N LEU A 98 6.65 -1.56 -11.08
CA LEU A 98 7.35 -0.31 -10.73
C LEU A 98 7.83 -0.39 -9.28
N VAL A 99 9.09 -0.01 -9.01
CA VAL A 99 9.64 0.02 -7.64
C VAL A 99 10.07 1.44 -7.27
N ILE A 100 9.43 2.00 -6.24
CA ILE A 100 9.61 3.37 -5.77
C ILE A 100 10.58 3.34 -4.59
N MET A 101 11.76 3.97 -4.70
CA MET A 101 12.74 4.06 -3.61
C MET A 101 12.75 5.46 -3.02
N SER A 102 11.80 5.75 -2.14
CA SER A 102 11.70 7.02 -1.41
C SER A 102 10.70 6.92 -0.24
N GLY A 103 10.07 8.04 0.12
CA GLY A 103 8.93 8.06 1.05
C GLY A 103 7.58 8.10 0.33
N ASP A 104 6.50 8.10 1.11
CA ASP A 104 5.11 7.95 0.66
C ASP A 104 4.71 8.93 -0.47
N GLY A 105 5.12 10.20 -0.38
CA GLY A 105 4.80 11.23 -1.39
C GLY A 105 5.27 10.94 -2.82
N LEU A 106 6.33 10.13 -3.00
CA LEU A 106 6.77 9.74 -4.35
C LEU A 106 5.85 8.66 -4.96
N LEU A 107 5.28 7.80 -4.12
CA LEU A 107 4.26 6.84 -4.54
C LEU A 107 2.93 7.54 -4.85
N PHE A 108 2.59 8.61 -4.12
CA PHE A 108 1.43 9.47 -4.42
C PHE A 108 1.56 10.09 -5.82
N GLU A 109 2.73 10.61 -6.19
CA GLU A 109 3.00 11.08 -7.56
C GLU A 109 2.81 9.98 -8.60
N VAL A 110 3.37 8.78 -8.37
CA VAL A 110 3.25 7.64 -9.30
C VAL A 110 1.79 7.22 -9.48
N ILE A 111 1.04 7.02 -8.39
CA ILE A 111 -0.37 6.60 -8.45
C ILE A 111 -1.22 7.62 -9.22
N ASN A 112 -1.07 8.91 -8.92
CA ASN A 112 -1.81 9.95 -9.64
C ASN A 112 -1.38 10.06 -11.12
N GLY A 113 -0.09 9.85 -11.43
CA GLY A 113 0.41 9.82 -12.81
C GLY A 113 -0.11 8.63 -13.62
N LEU A 114 -0.32 7.47 -12.99
CA LEU A 114 -0.95 6.30 -13.61
C LEU A 114 -2.45 6.52 -13.83
N MET A 115 -3.13 7.16 -12.87
CA MET A 115 -4.58 7.43 -12.92
C MET A 115 -4.98 8.56 -13.88
N GLU A 116 -4.04 9.44 -14.27
CA GLU A 116 -4.26 10.47 -15.30
C GLU A 116 -4.27 9.95 -16.74
N ARG A 117 -3.90 8.68 -16.98
CA ARG A 117 -3.73 8.13 -18.33
C ARG A 117 -5.06 7.71 -18.98
N GLU A 118 -5.14 7.77 -20.31
CA GLU A 118 -6.30 7.25 -21.06
C GLU A 118 -6.51 5.73 -20.83
N ASP A 119 -5.42 5.00 -20.62
CA ASP A 119 -5.38 3.57 -20.33
C ASP A 119 -5.31 3.25 -18.82
N TRP A 120 -5.66 4.18 -17.93
CA TRP A 120 -5.48 4.06 -16.47
C TRP A 120 -5.90 2.70 -15.88
N LYS A 121 -6.99 2.09 -16.40
CA LYS A 121 -7.50 0.77 -15.97
C LYS A 121 -6.50 -0.39 -16.17
N GLN A 122 -5.57 -0.23 -17.11
CA GLN A 122 -4.44 -1.14 -17.32
C GLN A 122 -3.20 -0.63 -16.56
N ALA A 123 -2.93 0.68 -16.60
CA ALA A 123 -1.75 1.28 -15.97
C ALA A 123 -1.70 1.11 -14.44
N ILE A 124 -2.81 1.29 -13.73
CA ILE A 124 -2.89 1.12 -12.26
C ILE A 124 -2.81 -0.35 -11.82
N GLN A 125 -2.89 -1.28 -12.77
CA GLN A 125 -2.77 -2.72 -12.53
C GLN A 125 -1.33 -3.23 -12.75
N THR A 126 -0.38 -2.36 -13.13
CA THR A 126 1.05 -2.62 -12.98
C THR A 126 1.39 -2.71 -11.48
N PRO A 127 1.98 -3.81 -10.98
CA PRO A 127 2.36 -3.95 -9.57
C PRO A 127 3.30 -2.83 -9.11
N LEU A 128 3.00 -2.27 -7.94
CA LEU A 128 3.81 -1.25 -7.27
C LEU A 128 4.57 -1.91 -6.12
N GLY A 129 5.86 -1.62 -5.99
CA GLY A 129 6.67 -1.95 -4.81
C GLY A 129 7.27 -0.67 -4.22
N ILE A 130 7.45 -0.62 -2.90
CA ILE A 130 8.07 0.51 -2.21
C ILE A 130 9.28 0.04 -1.39
N LEU A 131 10.36 0.81 -1.45
CA LEU A 131 11.55 0.69 -0.62
C LEU A 131 11.68 1.97 0.20
N PRO A 132 11.77 1.90 1.54
CA PRO A 132 11.87 3.09 2.40
C PRO A 132 13.18 3.84 2.13
N GLY A 133 13.04 5.07 1.62
CA GLY A 133 14.13 6.00 1.34
C GLY A 133 13.76 7.45 1.64
N GLY A 134 12.69 7.69 2.41
CA GLY A 134 12.20 9.01 2.78
C GLY A 134 12.19 9.24 4.29
N SER A 135 11.67 10.42 4.68
CA SER A 135 11.40 10.77 6.09
C SER A 135 10.01 10.35 6.57
N GLY A 136 9.11 9.97 5.65
CA GLY A 136 7.86 9.27 5.91
C GLY A 136 7.87 7.99 5.07
N ASN A 137 7.70 6.85 5.73
CA ASN A 137 7.76 5.50 5.14
C ASN A 137 6.56 4.65 5.61
N ALA A 138 5.40 5.28 5.75
CA ALA A 138 4.22 4.75 6.44
C ALA A 138 3.64 3.51 5.74
N LEU A 139 3.60 3.48 4.41
CA LEU A 139 3.21 2.28 3.67
C LEU A 139 4.27 1.17 3.78
N SER A 140 5.56 1.49 3.80
CA SER A 140 6.64 0.49 3.99
C SER A 140 6.50 -0.20 5.34
N ALA A 141 6.27 0.56 6.42
CA ALA A 141 5.99 0.02 7.75
C ALA A 141 4.70 -0.82 7.77
N SER A 142 3.65 -0.36 7.07
CA SER A 142 2.40 -1.10 6.92
C SER A 142 2.56 -2.44 6.20
N ILE A 143 3.28 -2.47 5.06
CA ILE A 143 3.59 -3.71 4.32
C ILE A 143 4.37 -4.70 5.18
N HIS A 144 5.37 -4.21 5.90
CA HIS A 144 6.18 -5.02 6.80
C HIS A 144 5.34 -5.63 7.95
N HIS A 145 4.38 -4.86 8.51
CA HIS A 145 3.39 -5.37 9.46
C HIS A 145 2.44 -6.40 8.84
N TYR A 146 1.95 -6.17 7.61
CA TYR A 146 1.09 -7.13 6.90
C TYR A 146 1.79 -8.47 6.65
N SER A 147 3.12 -8.47 6.51
CA SER A 147 3.94 -9.68 6.40
C SER A 147 4.09 -10.47 7.73
N GLN A 148 3.45 -10.03 8.83
CA GLN A 148 3.50 -10.63 10.17
C GLN A 148 4.93 -10.74 10.75
N SER A 149 5.81 -9.80 10.38
CA SER A 149 7.17 -9.68 10.89
C SER A 149 7.21 -9.07 12.31
N LEU A 150 8.34 -9.21 13.00
CA LEU A 150 8.63 -8.37 14.17
C LEU A 150 8.92 -6.93 13.71
N PRO A 151 8.41 -5.89 14.40
CA PRO A 151 8.57 -4.49 13.98
C PRO A 151 10.02 -4.09 13.71
N ALA A 152 10.25 -3.57 12.50
CA ALA A 152 11.54 -3.14 11.99
C ALA A 152 11.53 -1.66 11.59
N TRP A 153 12.68 -1.00 11.73
CA TRP A 153 12.87 0.41 11.42
C TRP A 153 14.13 0.64 10.59
N ASN A 154 14.22 1.81 9.94
CA ASN A 154 15.38 2.27 9.19
C ASN A 154 15.92 1.21 8.19
N GLU A 155 17.14 0.70 8.43
CA GLU A 155 17.77 -0.27 7.53
C GLU A 155 17.16 -1.67 7.64
N GLU A 156 16.60 -2.06 8.78
CA GLU A 156 15.91 -3.34 8.92
C GLU A 156 14.59 -3.35 8.15
N LEU A 157 13.87 -2.23 8.14
CA LEU A 157 12.68 -2.03 7.32
C LEU A 157 13.02 -2.07 5.81
N LEU A 158 14.14 -1.45 5.42
CA LEU A 158 14.66 -1.48 4.05
C LEU A 158 15.05 -2.91 3.60
N LEU A 159 15.73 -3.68 4.46
CA LEU A 159 16.04 -5.09 4.21
C LEU A 159 14.77 -5.93 4.09
N SER A 160 13.77 -5.70 4.95
CA SER A 160 12.48 -6.41 4.93
C SER A 160 11.67 -6.13 3.66
N CYS A 161 11.51 -4.85 3.29
CA CYS A 161 10.83 -4.46 2.04
C CYS A 161 11.56 -4.97 0.80
N GLY A 162 12.91 -4.95 0.81
CA GLY A 162 13.73 -5.56 -0.25
C GLY A 162 13.47 -7.07 -0.39
N PHE A 163 13.36 -7.81 0.72
CA PHE A 163 13.04 -9.24 0.69
C PHE A 163 11.60 -9.50 0.21
N ILE A 164 10.64 -8.65 0.60
CA ILE A 164 9.25 -8.69 0.12
C ILE A 164 9.17 -8.46 -1.40
N ILE A 165 9.90 -7.48 -1.93
CA ILE A 165 10.00 -7.25 -3.38
C ILE A 165 10.64 -8.46 -4.09
N CYS A 166 11.68 -9.05 -3.51
CA CYS A 166 12.31 -10.27 -4.05
C CYS A 166 11.44 -11.54 -3.96
N LYS A 167 10.41 -11.59 -3.09
CA LYS A 167 9.37 -12.63 -3.16
C LYS A 167 8.44 -12.45 -4.36
N GLY A 168 8.19 -11.21 -4.78
CA GLY A 168 7.29 -10.86 -5.89
C GLY A 168 5.81 -11.20 -5.66
N LEU A 169 5.36 -11.34 -4.41
CA LEU A 169 3.97 -11.64 -4.09
C LEU A 169 3.12 -10.37 -4.11
N VAL A 170 2.15 -10.33 -5.03
CA VAL A 170 1.33 -9.15 -5.33
C VAL A 170 -0.08 -9.31 -4.77
N GLY A 171 -0.45 -8.46 -3.82
CA GLY A 171 -1.81 -8.28 -3.34
C GLY A 171 -2.56 -7.15 -4.07
N PRO A 172 -3.89 -7.04 -3.86
CA PRO A 172 -4.63 -5.80 -4.13
C PRO A 172 -4.15 -4.66 -3.21
N LEU A 173 -4.46 -3.43 -3.63
CA LEU A 173 -4.33 -2.21 -2.82
C LEU A 173 -5.55 -1.32 -3.05
N ASP A 174 -6.19 -0.92 -1.97
CA ASP A 174 -7.27 0.06 -1.95
C ASP A 174 -6.74 1.47 -2.26
N LEU A 175 -7.56 2.24 -3.00
CA LEU A 175 -7.31 3.65 -3.24
C LEU A 175 -8.54 4.47 -2.92
N VAL A 176 -8.33 5.61 -2.29
CA VAL A 176 -9.36 6.61 -2.02
C VAL A 176 -9.38 7.66 -3.13
N SER A 177 -10.55 7.83 -3.74
CA SER A 177 -10.84 8.92 -4.66
C SER A 177 -11.19 10.16 -3.84
N VAL A 178 -10.40 11.24 -3.98
CA VAL A 178 -10.57 12.52 -3.26
C VAL A 178 -10.99 13.61 -4.24
N HIS A 179 -12.03 14.37 -3.91
CA HIS A 179 -12.50 15.55 -4.67
C HIS A 179 -12.25 16.81 -3.86
N LEU A 180 -11.58 17.80 -4.48
CA LEU A 180 -11.33 19.13 -3.92
C LEU A 180 -12.36 20.16 -4.41
N ALA A 181 -12.42 21.31 -3.75
CA ALA A 181 -13.37 22.41 -4.05
C ALA A 181 -13.25 22.94 -5.49
N SER A 182 -12.03 22.99 -6.04
CA SER A 182 -11.71 23.33 -7.44
C SER A 182 -12.21 22.31 -8.49
N THR A 183 -12.94 21.27 -8.07
CA THR A 183 -13.30 20.07 -8.85
C THR A 183 -12.11 19.19 -9.25
N GLN A 184 -10.89 19.49 -8.78
CA GLN A 184 -9.75 18.59 -8.94
C GLN A 184 -10.01 17.26 -8.23
N ARG A 185 -9.72 16.17 -8.94
CA ARG A 185 -9.76 14.80 -8.40
C ARG A 185 -8.33 14.28 -8.20
N LEU A 186 -8.09 13.67 -7.05
CA LEU A 186 -6.83 13.03 -6.68
C LEU A 186 -7.10 11.58 -6.21
N PHE A 187 -6.04 10.78 -6.20
CA PHE A 187 -6.05 9.43 -5.63
C PHE A 187 -5.06 9.34 -4.47
N SER A 188 -5.49 8.70 -3.39
CA SER A 188 -4.80 8.64 -2.10
C SER A 188 -4.73 7.20 -1.62
N PHE A 189 -3.58 6.74 -1.13
CA PHE A 189 -3.36 5.36 -0.69
C PHE A 189 -3.07 5.23 0.81
N LEU A 190 -2.78 6.35 1.49
CA LEU A 190 -2.36 6.40 2.88
C LEU A 190 -3.38 7.14 3.76
N SER A 191 -3.61 8.44 3.49
CA SER A 191 -4.38 9.30 4.40
C SER A 191 -4.93 10.59 3.79
N LEU A 192 -5.93 11.16 4.45
CA LEU A 192 -6.39 12.54 4.32
C LEU A 192 -6.48 13.13 5.73
N ALA A 193 -5.79 14.24 5.99
CA ALA A 193 -5.73 14.85 7.32
C ALA A 193 -6.03 16.36 7.31
N TRP A 194 -6.59 16.84 8.41
CA TRP A 194 -6.92 18.24 8.66
C TRP A 194 -6.76 18.58 10.15
N GLY A 195 -6.47 19.85 10.44
CA GLY A 195 -6.16 20.31 11.78
C GLY A 195 -4.77 19.85 12.24
N PHE A 196 -4.65 19.38 13.48
CA PHE A 196 -3.36 19.13 14.14
C PHE A 196 -2.39 18.27 13.33
N VAL A 197 -2.85 17.21 12.65
CA VAL A 197 -1.97 16.31 11.88
C VAL A 197 -1.40 17.02 10.65
N ALA A 198 -2.23 17.71 9.85
CA ALA A 198 -1.77 18.50 8.71
C ALA A 198 -0.85 19.66 9.13
N ASP A 199 -1.11 20.29 10.29
CA ASP A 199 -0.19 21.26 10.90
C ASP A 199 1.17 20.64 11.28
N VAL A 200 1.20 19.38 11.74
CA VAL A 200 2.46 18.66 12.04
C VAL A 200 3.19 18.25 10.77
N ASP A 201 2.50 17.71 9.76
CA ASP A 201 3.08 17.31 8.47
C ASP A 201 3.88 18.47 7.87
N ILE A 202 3.21 19.61 7.68
CA ILE A 202 3.73 20.74 6.91
C ILE A 202 4.66 21.61 7.74
N GLU A 203 4.36 21.89 9.01
CA GLU A 203 5.28 22.66 9.84
C GLU A 203 6.55 21.87 10.20
N SER A 204 6.59 20.54 10.01
CA SER A 204 7.81 19.74 10.23
C SER A 204 8.70 19.58 8.97
N GLU A 205 8.25 19.96 7.78
CA GLU A 205 9.07 19.87 6.54
C GLU A 205 10.38 20.68 6.62
N LYS A 206 10.37 21.81 7.36
CA LYS A 206 11.60 22.58 7.65
C LYS A 206 12.66 21.79 8.45
N TYR A 207 12.29 20.64 9.01
CA TYR A 207 13.15 19.69 9.72
C TYR A 207 13.32 18.36 8.96
N ARG A 208 12.99 18.27 7.66
CA ARG A 208 13.11 17.04 6.85
C ARG A 208 14.51 16.39 6.91
N HIS A 209 15.55 17.18 7.21
CA HIS A 209 16.92 16.74 7.41
C HIS A 209 17.17 15.89 8.68
N VAL A 210 16.27 15.85 9.66
CA VAL A 210 16.36 14.93 10.83
C VAL A 210 15.55 13.64 10.65
N GLY A 211 15.05 13.35 9.44
CA GLY A 211 14.27 12.15 9.15
C GLY A 211 12.92 12.13 9.87
N ALA A 212 12.45 10.94 10.26
CA ALA A 212 11.12 10.73 10.86
C ALA A 212 10.91 11.50 12.18
N ILE A 213 11.98 11.78 12.94
CA ILE A 213 11.95 12.52 14.23
C ILE A 213 11.28 13.91 14.07
N ARG A 214 11.23 14.47 12.86
CA ARG A 214 10.50 15.70 12.52
C ARG A 214 9.03 15.67 12.98
N PHE A 215 8.36 14.52 12.91
CA PHE A 215 6.94 14.40 13.26
C PHE A 215 6.72 14.47 14.78
N LEU A 216 7.60 13.84 15.56
CA LEU A 216 7.64 13.99 17.02
C LEU A 216 7.93 15.45 17.43
N MET A 217 8.92 16.09 16.80
CA MET A 217 9.24 17.49 17.07
C MET A 217 8.08 18.44 16.71
N GLY A 218 7.47 18.26 15.54
CA GLY A 218 6.28 19.00 15.11
C GLY A 218 5.11 18.81 16.08
N THR A 219 4.84 17.57 16.48
CA THR A 219 3.81 17.21 17.46
C THR A 219 4.01 17.94 18.79
N LEU A 220 5.23 17.94 19.35
CA LEU A 220 5.52 18.65 20.60
C LEU A 220 5.33 20.17 20.46
N VAL A 221 5.75 20.75 19.33
CA VAL A 221 5.60 22.19 19.03
C VAL A 221 4.13 22.59 18.83
N ARG A 222 3.32 21.77 18.13
CA ARG A 222 1.87 22.00 18.00
C ARG A 222 1.10 21.71 19.28
N LEU A 223 1.54 20.75 20.11
CA LEU A 223 0.93 20.52 21.43
C LEU A 223 1.13 21.71 22.37
N ALA A 224 2.30 22.33 22.37
CA ALA A 224 2.58 23.56 23.13
C ALA A 224 1.72 24.77 22.69
N SER A 225 1.19 24.72 21.47
CA SER A 225 0.42 25.80 20.83
C SER A 225 -0.92 25.30 20.25
N LEU A 226 -1.54 24.34 20.95
CA LEU A 226 -2.72 23.60 20.49
C LEU A 226 -3.85 24.54 20.01
N ARG A 227 -4.30 24.31 18.77
CA ARG A 227 -5.36 25.04 18.07
C ARG A 227 -6.67 24.24 18.10
N VAL A 228 -7.78 24.93 17.80
CA VAL A 228 -9.08 24.35 17.43
C VAL A 228 -9.42 24.85 16.03
N TYR A 229 -10.00 23.99 15.21
CA TYR A 229 -10.33 24.22 13.80
C TYR A 229 -11.83 24.00 13.63
N GLN A 230 -12.50 24.93 12.97
CA GLN A 230 -13.96 24.89 12.81
C GLN A 230 -14.32 24.31 11.45
N GLY A 231 -15.26 23.38 11.40
CA GLY A 231 -15.67 22.70 10.16
C GLY A 231 -16.82 21.72 10.38
N ARG A 232 -17.37 21.17 9.30
CA ARG A 232 -18.37 20.10 9.35
C ARG A 232 -17.77 18.79 8.90
N LEU A 233 -18.10 17.70 9.59
CA LEU A 233 -17.71 16.35 9.22
C LEU A 233 -18.97 15.51 9.02
N ALA A 234 -19.07 14.85 7.88
CA ALA A 234 -20.10 13.85 7.59
C ALA A 234 -19.47 12.60 6.96
N TYR A 235 -20.02 11.43 7.24
CA TYR A 235 -19.47 10.17 6.74
C TYR A 235 -20.54 9.10 6.50
N LEU A 236 -20.24 8.16 5.60
CA LEU A 236 -21.04 6.97 5.37
C LEU A 236 -20.47 5.79 6.17
N PRO A 237 -21.03 5.45 7.35
CA PRO A 237 -20.53 4.36 8.16
C PRO A 237 -20.70 3.00 7.46
N VAL A 238 -19.78 2.08 7.77
CA VAL A 238 -19.89 0.67 7.39
C VAL A 238 -20.98 0.03 8.26
N LYS A 239 -21.97 -0.57 7.61
CA LYS A 239 -23.04 -1.31 8.31
C LYS A 239 -22.48 -2.65 8.81
N GLU A 240 -21.91 -2.64 10.02
CA GLU A 240 -21.56 -3.89 10.71
C GLU A 240 -22.80 -4.80 10.83
N ALA A 241 -22.61 -6.10 10.59
CA ALA A 241 -23.59 -7.09 11.02
C ALA A 241 -23.63 -7.10 12.56
N PRO A 242 -24.82 -7.17 13.20
CA PRO A 242 -24.92 -7.08 14.65
C PRO A 242 -24.15 -8.21 15.33
N LYS A 243 -23.11 -7.83 16.07
CA LYS A 243 -22.26 -8.75 16.85
C LYS A 243 -23.16 -9.55 17.83
N PRO A 244 -23.09 -10.88 17.86
CA PRO A 244 -23.91 -11.67 18.78
C PRO A 244 -23.61 -11.28 20.24
N PRO A 245 -24.62 -11.27 21.13
CA PRO A 245 -24.42 -10.84 22.50
C PRO A 245 -23.36 -11.69 23.20
N LYS A 246 -22.43 -11.04 23.90
CA LYS A 246 -21.37 -11.72 24.66
C LYS A 246 -22.00 -12.57 25.77
N GLY A 247 -22.13 -13.87 25.52
CA GLY A 247 -22.59 -14.84 26.52
C GLY A 247 -21.68 -14.82 27.75
N SER A 248 -22.28 -14.91 28.94
CA SER A 248 -21.57 -14.91 30.21
C SER A 248 -20.66 -16.14 30.33
N ILE A 249 -19.35 -15.92 30.37
CA ILE A 249 -18.37 -16.97 30.65
C ILE A 249 -18.46 -17.30 32.15
N ASN A 250 -19.10 -18.41 32.48
CA ASN A 250 -19.06 -18.96 33.84
C ASN A 250 -17.67 -19.55 34.11
N HIS A 251 -16.97 -19.06 35.12
CA HIS A 251 -15.67 -19.59 35.55
C HIS A 251 -15.82 -20.98 36.20
N PRO A 252 -15.04 -22.00 35.78
CA PRO A 252 -14.69 -23.14 36.62
C PRO A 252 -13.59 -22.71 37.63
N PRO A 253 -13.51 -23.34 38.82
CA PRO A 253 -12.51 -22.99 39.84
C PRO A 253 -11.11 -23.52 39.52
N SER A 254 -10.10 -22.89 40.11
CA SER A 254 -8.67 -23.17 39.91
C SER A 254 -8.08 -24.14 40.96
N THR A 255 -7.20 -25.06 40.53
CA THR A 255 -6.35 -25.84 41.46
C THR A 255 -4.95 -26.14 40.87
N THR A 256 -3.94 -25.54 41.49
CA THR A 256 -2.54 -26.02 41.75
C THR A 256 -1.78 -26.88 40.72
N GLN A 257 -0.61 -26.34 40.27
CA GLN A 257 0.78 -26.83 40.52
C GLN A 257 1.10 -28.36 40.42
N HIS A 258 2.20 -28.86 39.85
CA HIS A 258 3.41 -28.24 39.24
C HIS A 258 4.08 -29.21 38.18
N PRO A 259 5.41 -29.22 37.80
CA PRO A 259 5.81 -29.50 36.41
C PRO A 259 6.60 -30.82 36.16
N SER A 260 6.87 -31.19 34.90
CA SER A 260 8.14 -31.84 34.50
C SER A 260 8.47 -31.76 32.99
N HIS A 261 9.76 -31.89 32.71
CA HIS A 261 10.49 -31.63 31.46
C HIS A 261 10.28 -32.61 30.28
N CYS A 262 10.77 -32.18 29.11
CA CYS A 262 10.93 -32.94 27.87
C CYS A 262 11.85 -34.18 27.99
N LEU A 263 11.75 -35.15 27.06
CA LEU A 263 12.91 -35.74 26.38
C LEU A 263 12.58 -36.68 25.17
N SER A 264 13.44 -36.61 24.14
CA SER A 264 13.84 -37.64 23.16
C SER A 264 12.83 -38.49 22.35
N LEU A 265 12.98 -38.44 21.01
CA LEU A 265 12.74 -39.60 20.11
C LEU A 265 13.89 -40.63 20.28
N PRO A 266 13.72 -41.87 19.77
CA PRO A 266 14.43 -42.20 18.52
C PRO A 266 13.65 -43.08 17.52
N CYS A 267 14.11 -43.07 16.27
CA CYS A 267 13.49 -43.78 15.13
C CYS A 267 13.81 -45.29 15.08
N ARG A 268 13.02 -46.07 14.31
CA ARG A 268 13.43 -47.36 13.74
C ARG A 268 12.99 -47.50 12.28
N LEU A 269 13.65 -48.41 11.54
CA LEU A 269 13.64 -48.52 10.08
C LEU A 269 12.82 -49.71 9.54
N ILE A 270 12.65 -49.72 8.21
CA ILE A 270 11.85 -50.62 7.36
C ILE A 270 12.50 -52.02 7.21
N PRO A 271 11.80 -53.05 6.67
CA PRO A 271 12.01 -53.36 5.24
C PRO A 271 10.81 -53.89 4.41
N ASN A 272 10.84 -53.52 3.13
CA ASN A 272 10.16 -53.98 1.88
C ASN A 272 9.30 -55.28 1.83
N SER A 273 8.19 -55.21 1.07
CA SER A 273 7.86 -56.13 -0.07
C SER A 273 6.60 -55.71 -0.85
N SER A 274 6.38 -56.27 -2.06
CA SER A 274 5.36 -55.90 -3.08
C SER A 274 5.01 -57.11 -3.98
N PRO A 275 4.12 -57.04 -5.00
CA PRO A 275 2.72 -56.53 -5.05
C PRO A 275 1.72 -57.55 -5.71
N LYS A 276 0.39 -57.30 -5.65
CA LYS A 276 -0.76 -57.88 -6.46
C LYS A 276 -2.11 -57.40 -5.83
N LEU A 277 -3.31 -57.37 -6.45
CA LEU A 277 -3.81 -57.51 -7.84
C LEU A 277 -5.30 -57.06 -7.92
N GLY A 278 -5.73 -56.43 -9.03
CA GLY A 278 -7.16 -56.22 -9.39
C GLY A 278 -7.86 -55.00 -8.77
N SER A 279 -8.98 -54.47 -9.30
CA SER A 279 -9.73 -54.79 -10.54
C SER A 279 -10.54 -53.56 -11.05
N ARG A 280 -11.08 -53.60 -12.28
CA ARG A 280 -11.96 -52.57 -12.90
C ARG A 280 -13.42 -53.07 -13.01
N PRO A 281 -14.42 -52.17 -13.19
CA PRO A 281 -14.96 -51.90 -14.55
C PRO A 281 -14.95 -50.39 -14.87
N VAL A 282 -14.77 -49.87 -16.09
CA VAL A 282 -15.19 -50.24 -17.47
C VAL A 282 -16.67 -49.96 -17.78
N ARG A 283 -16.90 -48.95 -18.63
CA ARG A 283 -18.00 -48.95 -19.61
C ARG A 283 -17.52 -48.28 -20.91
N THR A 284 -17.82 -48.89 -22.05
CA THR A 284 -17.53 -48.42 -23.42
C THR A 284 -18.83 -47.84 -24.05
N ASN A 285 -18.95 -47.35 -25.29
CA ASN A 285 -18.27 -47.53 -26.60
C ASN A 285 -18.40 -46.20 -27.42
N LEU A 286 -17.50 -45.85 -28.36
CA LEU A 286 -17.59 -46.05 -29.83
C LEU A 286 -18.93 -45.62 -30.47
N ASN A 287 -19.01 -44.96 -31.65
CA ASN A 287 -18.02 -44.50 -32.65
C ASN A 287 -18.64 -43.34 -33.50
N GLN A 288 -18.17 -42.78 -34.64
CA GLN A 288 -17.10 -43.09 -35.62
C GLN A 288 -16.60 -41.79 -36.35
N ASN A 289 -15.93 -41.94 -37.50
CA ASN A 289 -15.24 -40.92 -38.31
C ASN A 289 -16.09 -40.26 -39.43
N THR A 290 -15.56 -39.19 -40.06
CA THR A 290 -15.26 -39.12 -41.51
C THR A 290 -14.30 -37.94 -41.81
N VAL A 291 -13.45 -38.03 -42.85
CA VAL A 291 -12.47 -37.02 -43.28
C VAL A 291 -12.73 -36.63 -44.75
N SER A 292 -12.48 -35.37 -45.13
CA SER A 292 -12.41 -34.94 -46.55
C SER A 292 -11.51 -33.72 -46.72
N ASN A 293 -10.58 -33.78 -47.70
CA ASN A 293 -9.77 -32.65 -48.15
C ASN A 293 -10.35 -32.05 -49.44
N SER A 294 -10.26 -30.73 -49.62
CA SER A 294 -9.90 -30.12 -50.91
C SER A 294 -9.48 -28.65 -50.72
N SER A 295 -8.99 -28.01 -51.79
CA SER A 295 -8.09 -26.84 -51.70
C SER A 295 -8.62 -25.55 -52.34
N ASN A 296 -8.01 -24.44 -51.92
CA ASN A 296 -7.88 -23.14 -52.61
C ASN A 296 -9.15 -22.38 -53.03
N ASN A 297 -9.29 -21.14 -52.53
CA ASN A 297 -9.02 -19.96 -53.36
C ASN A 297 -8.87 -18.68 -52.53
N VAL A 298 -8.06 -17.74 -53.04
CA VAL A 298 -7.86 -16.40 -52.45
C VAL A 298 -8.87 -15.44 -53.05
N ILE A 299 -9.72 -14.81 -52.21
CA ILE A 299 -10.45 -13.60 -52.57
C ILE A 299 -10.30 -12.59 -51.43
N THR A 300 -9.69 -11.44 -51.75
CA THR A 300 -9.54 -10.31 -50.84
C THR A 300 -10.88 -9.57 -50.69
N ASN A 301 -11.48 -9.62 -49.50
CA ASN A 301 -12.56 -8.71 -49.12
C ASN A 301 -12.14 -7.90 -47.90
N MET A 302 -11.95 -6.59 -48.08
CA MET A 302 -11.75 -5.63 -46.99
C MET A 302 -12.97 -5.64 -46.09
N ARG A 303 -12.85 -6.23 -44.89
CA ARG A 303 -13.85 -6.06 -43.83
C ARG A 303 -13.61 -4.69 -43.18
N PRO A 304 -14.64 -3.83 -43.03
CA PRO A 304 -14.46 -2.60 -42.26
C PRO A 304 -14.09 -2.96 -40.82
N GLU A 305 -12.93 -2.49 -40.37
CA GLU A 305 -12.57 -2.52 -38.95
C GLU A 305 -13.66 -1.79 -38.15
N PRO A 306 -14.28 -2.43 -37.14
CA PRO A 306 -15.25 -1.74 -36.31
C PRO A 306 -14.51 -0.67 -35.52
N LYS A 307 -14.76 0.61 -35.82
CA LYS A 307 -14.26 1.74 -35.04
C LYS A 307 -14.62 1.53 -33.57
N LYS A 308 -13.63 1.10 -32.80
CA LYS A 308 -13.82 0.70 -31.41
C LYS A 308 -13.82 1.98 -30.59
N ASP A 309 -15.01 2.50 -30.31
CA ASP A 309 -15.23 3.70 -29.49
C ASP A 309 -14.75 3.51 -28.05
N ARG A 310 -13.42 3.52 -27.88
CA ARG A 310 -12.69 3.46 -26.62
C ARG A 310 -12.75 4.82 -25.90
N LYS A 311 -13.95 5.35 -25.70
CA LYS A 311 -14.15 6.29 -24.58
C LYS A 311 -13.93 5.49 -23.30
N ALA A 312 -12.75 5.66 -22.69
CA ALA A 312 -12.43 5.06 -21.42
C ALA A 312 -13.50 5.48 -20.39
N THR A 313 -14.28 4.51 -19.89
CA THR A 313 -15.27 4.78 -18.84
C THR A 313 -14.55 5.21 -17.58
N ALA A 314 -14.68 6.48 -17.21
CA ALA A 314 -14.10 7.03 -16.00
C ALA A 314 -14.51 6.23 -14.75
N LEU A 315 -13.70 6.28 -13.69
CA LEU A 315 -14.03 5.67 -12.41
C LEU A 315 -15.21 6.42 -11.76
N VAL A 316 -16.23 5.70 -11.33
CA VAL A 316 -17.49 6.28 -10.84
C VAL A 316 -17.50 6.28 -9.31
N ASP A 317 -17.53 7.47 -8.72
CA ASP A 317 -17.61 7.66 -7.26
C ASP A 317 -19.08 7.64 -6.80
N SER A 318 -19.69 6.44 -6.83
CA SER A 318 -21.13 6.22 -6.62
C SER A 318 -21.66 6.57 -5.21
N LEU A 319 -20.80 6.94 -4.26
CA LEU A 319 -21.19 7.35 -2.91
C LEU A 319 -21.18 8.88 -2.74
N LEU A 320 -20.51 9.61 -3.64
CA LEU A 320 -20.24 11.04 -3.50
C LEU A 320 -21.26 11.89 -4.30
N PRO A 321 -22.18 12.63 -3.65
CA PRO A 321 -22.90 13.70 -4.33
C PRO A 321 -21.94 14.87 -4.62
N ALA A 322 -22.36 15.81 -5.48
CA ALA A 322 -21.57 17.01 -5.75
C ALA A 322 -21.40 17.89 -4.48
N LEU A 323 -20.30 18.64 -4.39
CA LEU A 323 -19.94 19.42 -3.18
C LEU A 323 -20.93 20.54 -2.84
N ASP A 324 -21.68 21.04 -3.83
CA ASP A 324 -22.76 22.03 -3.67
C ASP A 324 -24.08 21.41 -3.17
N GLN A 325 -24.21 20.08 -3.24
CA GLN A 325 -25.41 19.35 -2.81
C GLN A 325 -25.24 18.83 -1.37
N PRO A 326 -26.32 18.72 -0.58
CA PRO A 326 -26.26 18.14 0.75
C PRO A 326 -25.84 16.66 0.70
N VAL A 327 -25.22 16.18 1.78
CA VAL A 327 -24.94 14.74 1.94
C VAL A 327 -26.26 13.94 2.08
N PRO A 328 -26.30 12.67 1.64
CA PRO A 328 -27.53 11.88 1.68
C PRO A 328 -27.95 11.54 3.11
N GLU A 329 -29.26 11.38 3.36
CA GLU A 329 -29.82 11.01 4.68
C GLU A 329 -29.26 9.70 5.28
N SER A 330 -28.59 8.86 4.48
CA SER A 330 -27.93 7.64 4.94
C SER A 330 -26.52 7.87 5.51
N TRP A 331 -26.02 9.11 5.52
CA TRP A 331 -24.74 9.49 6.12
C TRP A 331 -24.95 10.00 7.55
N THR A 332 -23.99 9.73 8.43
CA THR A 332 -23.92 10.37 9.74
C THR A 332 -23.32 11.76 9.58
N VAL A 333 -24.00 12.79 10.08
CA VAL A 333 -23.45 14.14 10.24
C VAL A 333 -23.02 14.32 11.70
N VAL A 334 -21.76 14.70 11.91
CA VAL A 334 -21.22 15.00 13.25
C VAL A 334 -21.83 16.31 13.77
N LYS A 335 -22.14 16.37 15.07
CA LYS A 335 -22.84 17.53 15.68
C LYS A 335 -21.88 18.61 16.16
N GLU A 336 -20.68 18.18 16.50
CA GLU A 336 -19.56 19.00 16.89
C GLU A 336 -18.97 19.68 15.64
N GLU A 337 -18.92 21.01 15.61
CA GLU A 337 -18.23 21.78 14.56
C GLU A 337 -16.79 22.19 14.95
N ASP A 338 -16.40 21.97 16.22
CA ASP A 338 -15.09 22.34 16.78
C ASP A 338 -14.17 21.11 16.98
N PHE A 339 -13.10 21.03 16.19
CA PHE A 339 -12.16 19.90 16.17
C PHE A 339 -10.73 20.31 16.56
N VAL A 340 -9.95 19.37 17.06
CA VAL A 340 -8.48 19.43 17.11
C VAL A 340 -7.87 18.79 15.87
N LEU A 341 -8.43 17.68 15.38
CA LEU A 341 -8.03 17.03 14.14
C LEU A 341 -9.16 16.20 13.54
N VAL A 342 -9.08 16.00 12.23
CA VAL A 342 -9.75 14.92 11.51
C VAL A 342 -8.67 14.20 10.70
N LEU A 343 -8.62 12.87 10.82
CA LEU A 343 -7.69 12.00 10.12
C LEU A 343 -8.46 10.81 9.54
N ALA A 344 -8.51 10.72 8.23
CA ALA A 344 -8.87 9.51 7.51
C ALA A 344 -7.57 8.79 7.16
N ILE A 345 -7.46 7.50 7.50
CA ILE A 345 -6.31 6.65 7.16
C ILE A 345 -6.79 5.31 6.62
N TYR A 346 -6.04 4.70 5.70
CA TYR A 346 -6.41 3.44 5.02
C TYR A 346 -5.27 2.41 5.04
N GLN A 347 -4.26 2.64 5.89
CA GLN A 347 -3.16 1.72 6.17
C GLN A 347 -2.95 1.61 7.68
N SER A 348 -2.25 0.56 8.13
CA SER A 348 -2.03 0.33 9.56
C SER A 348 -1.13 1.36 10.26
N HIS A 349 -0.25 2.04 9.53
CA HIS A 349 0.68 3.03 10.07
C HIS A 349 0.49 4.41 9.42
N LEU A 350 0.60 5.48 10.22
CA LEU A 350 0.65 6.87 9.77
C LEU A 350 2.09 7.36 9.54
N ALA A 351 3.04 6.76 10.26
CA ALA A 351 4.48 6.92 10.13
C ALA A 351 5.17 5.64 10.61
N GLU A 352 6.49 5.54 10.42
CA GLU A 352 7.30 4.35 10.76
C GLU A 352 7.20 3.93 12.25
N ASP A 353 6.87 4.88 13.12
CA ASP A 353 6.69 4.74 14.57
C ASP A 353 5.25 5.01 15.05
N LEU A 354 4.28 5.19 14.15
CA LEU A 354 2.88 5.55 14.49
C LEU A 354 1.87 4.49 14.01
N TRP A 355 1.72 3.43 14.80
CA TRP A 355 0.80 2.31 14.53
C TRP A 355 -0.65 2.73 14.86
N THR A 356 -1.35 3.21 13.83
CA THR A 356 -2.65 3.90 13.95
C THR A 356 -3.83 2.95 13.82
N VAL A 357 -3.71 1.89 13.01
CA VAL A 357 -4.78 0.89 12.84
C VAL A 357 -4.19 -0.53 12.82
N PRO A 358 -4.01 -1.17 13.98
CA PRO A 358 -3.41 -2.51 14.07
C PRO A 358 -4.10 -3.58 13.24
N GLU A 359 -5.41 -3.47 12.99
CA GLU A 359 -6.21 -4.45 12.26
C GLU A 359 -6.41 -4.16 10.76
N ALA A 360 -5.91 -3.05 10.22
CA ALA A 360 -6.05 -2.73 8.79
C ALA A 360 -5.23 -3.70 7.92
N THR A 361 -5.68 -3.94 6.69
CA THR A 361 -4.88 -4.52 5.60
C THR A 361 -4.77 -3.53 4.44
N ALA A 362 -4.04 -3.88 3.39
CA ALA A 362 -3.97 -3.05 2.18
C ALA A 362 -5.30 -2.99 1.40
N ASP A 363 -6.30 -3.80 1.76
CA ASP A 363 -7.43 -4.17 0.90
C ASP A 363 -8.77 -4.40 1.63
N ASP A 364 -8.92 -3.92 2.87
CA ASP A 364 -10.10 -4.25 3.71
C ASP A 364 -11.40 -3.50 3.32
N GLY A 365 -11.34 -2.57 2.37
CA GLY A 365 -12.50 -1.82 1.86
C GLY A 365 -12.93 -0.65 2.73
N LEU A 366 -12.07 -0.19 3.66
CA LEU A 366 -12.40 0.81 4.68
C LEU A 366 -11.65 2.13 4.52
N ILE A 367 -12.26 3.18 5.09
CA ILE A 367 -11.55 4.34 5.61
C ILE A 367 -11.69 4.29 7.13
N HIS A 368 -10.56 4.34 7.83
CA HIS A 368 -10.50 4.47 9.27
C HIS A 368 -10.54 5.96 9.61
N LEU A 369 -11.72 6.44 9.99
CA LEU A 369 -11.96 7.84 10.30
C LEU A 369 -11.77 8.08 11.79
N PHE A 370 -10.72 8.81 12.12
CA PHE A 370 -10.47 9.35 13.46
C PHE A 370 -10.81 10.84 13.48
N TYR A 371 -11.40 11.29 14.57
CA TYR A 371 -11.46 12.72 14.87
C TYR A 371 -11.30 12.98 16.36
N VAL A 372 -10.72 14.13 16.69
CA VAL A 372 -10.59 14.60 18.08
C VAL A 372 -11.38 15.89 18.24
N THR A 373 -12.37 15.90 19.12
CA THR A 373 -13.20 17.08 19.40
C THR A 373 -12.46 18.09 20.28
N ALA A 374 -12.88 19.36 20.23
CA ALA A 374 -12.39 20.38 21.13
C ALA A 374 -12.67 20.05 22.61
N GLY A 375 -11.86 20.62 23.51
CA GLY A 375 -11.91 20.37 24.95
C GLY A 375 -10.90 19.34 25.46
N ILE A 376 -10.29 18.53 24.58
CA ILE A 376 -9.21 17.63 24.98
C ILE A 376 -8.03 18.40 25.61
N SER A 377 -7.51 17.89 26.73
CA SER A 377 -6.35 18.50 27.39
C SER A 377 -5.05 18.09 26.70
N ARG A 378 -4.04 18.98 26.71
CA ARG A 378 -2.71 18.71 26.12
C ARG A 378 -2.07 17.41 26.67
N PRO A 379 -2.11 17.10 27.98
CA PRO A 379 -1.61 15.82 28.49
C PRO A 379 -2.40 14.61 27.98
N ALA A 380 -3.72 14.73 27.75
CA ALA A 380 -4.51 13.65 27.18
C ALA A 380 -4.17 13.41 25.70
N LEU A 381 -4.02 14.47 24.90
CA LEU A 381 -3.60 14.36 23.50
C LEU A 381 -2.19 13.77 23.37
N LEU A 382 -1.25 14.17 24.24
CA LEU A 382 0.08 13.55 24.32
C LEU A 382 0.01 12.06 24.69
N ARG A 383 -0.88 11.68 25.62
CA ARG A 383 -1.10 10.27 25.99
C ARG A 383 -1.64 9.44 24.83
N LEU A 384 -2.52 10.01 24.00
CA LEU A 384 -2.98 9.36 22.77
C LEU A 384 -1.82 9.16 21.78
N PHE A 385 -1.03 10.21 21.52
CA PHE A 385 0.12 10.12 20.62
C PHE A 385 1.15 9.08 21.08
N LEU A 386 1.59 9.12 22.35
CA LEU A 386 2.54 8.15 22.90
C LEU A 386 1.98 6.72 23.00
N ALA A 387 0.65 6.55 23.02
CA ALA A 387 0.02 5.23 22.94
C ALA A 387 -0.12 4.72 21.49
N MET A 388 0.03 5.59 20.48
CA MET A 388 -0.03 5.24 19.06
C MET A 388 1.23 4.48 18.60
N GLU A 389 2.38 4.71 19.25
CA GLU A 389 3.60 3.90 19.13
C GLU A 389 3.33 2.39 19.25
N LYS A 390 2.26 2.00 19.97
CA LYS A 390 1.94 0.62 20.35
C LYS A 390 0.48 0.25 20.03
N GLY A 391 -0.19 0.97 19.13
CA GLY A 391 -1.59 0.73 18.76
C GLY A 391 -2.62 0.90 19.90
N ALA A 392 -2.20 1.39 21.07
CA ALA A 392 -2.97 1.38 22.32
C ALA A 392 -3.77 2.67 22.57
N HIS A 393 -3.74 3.63 21.64
CA HIS A 393 -4.38 4.94 21.79
C HIS A 393 -5.91 4.84 21.86
N LEU A 394 -6.54 3.91 21.14
CA LEU A 394 -7.97 3.58 21.28
C LEU A 394 -8.31 3.04 22.68
N ALA A 395 -7.43 2.19 23.23
CA ALA A 395 -7.60 1.65 24.58
C ALA A 395 -7.41 2.69 25.70
N CYS A 396 -7.03 3.93 25.37
CA CYS A 396 -6.93 5.01 26.35
C CYS A 396 -8.27 5.58 26.81
N GLY A 397 -9.40 5.23 26.17
CA GLY A 397 -10.74 5.64 26.61
C GLY A 397 -10.95 7.16 26.69
N CYS A 398 -10.33 7.92 25.79
CA CYS A 398 -10.45 9.38 25.78
C CYS A 398 -11.81 9.77 25.15
N PRO A 399 -12.70 10.49 25.85
CA PRO A 399 -14.04 10.80 25.35
C PRO A 399 -14.04 11.81 24.18
N HIS A 400 -12.91 12.46 23.90
CA HIS A 400 -12.75 13.36 22.76
C HIS A 400 -12.28 12.66 21.49
N LEU A 401 -11.69 11.46 21.59
CA LEU A 401 -11.24 10.68 20.44
C LEU A 401 -12.38 9.77 19.97
N VAL A 402 -12.84 9.97 18.74
CA VAL A 402 -13.79 9.09 18.06
C VAL A 402 -13.06 8.35 16.93
N TYR A 403 -13.45 7.10 16.71
CA TYR A 403 -12.97 6.24 15.64
C TYR A 403 -14.15 5.50 15.01
N GLU A 404 -14.31 5.64 13.70
CA GLU A 404 -15.38 5.05 12.91
C GLU A 404 -14.84 4.36 11.66
N LYS A 405 -15.47 3.26 11.26
CA LYS A 405 -15.17 2.56 10.00
C LYS A 405 -16.16 3.03 8.94
N VAL A 406 -15.67 3.74 7.92
CA VAL A 406 -16.52 4.45 6.94
C VAL A 406 -16.12 4.06 5.51
N ARG A 407 -17.03 4.27 4.54
CA ARG A 407 -16.75 4.07 3.10
C ARG A 407 -16.59 5.35 2.30
N ALA A 408 -17.11 6.44 2.83
CA ALA A 408 -16.96 7.77 2.29
C ALA A 408 -17.05 8.81 3.41
N LEU A 409 -16.48 9.99 3.18
CA LEU A 409 -16.58 11.15 4.07
C LEU A 409 -16.62 12.46 3.28
N ARG A 410 -17.10 13.51 3.93
CA ARG A 410 -17.00 14.91 3.52
C ARG A 410 -16.57 15.73 4.73
N LEU A 411 -15.61 16.62 4.50
CA LEU A 411 -15.10 17.57 5.45
C LEU A 411 -15.23 18.98 4.84
N GLU A 412 -15.90 19.89 5.55
CA GLU A 412 -16.17 21.25 5.09
C GLU A 412 -15.58 22.24 6.11
N PRO A 413 -14.33 22.70 5.95
CA PRO A 413 -13.74 23.68 6.86
C PRO A 413 -14.50 25.02 6.82
N ILE A 414 -14.84 25.54 7.99
CA ILE A 414 -15.51 26.83 8.20
C ILE A 414 -14.46 27.94 8.46
N SER A 415 -13.34 27.59 9.11
CA SER A 415 -12.24 28.55 9.34
C SER A 415 -11.61 28.99 8.00
N PRO A 416 -11.32 30.29 7.80
CA PRO A 416 -10.92 30.85 6.49
C PRO A 416 -9.49 30.49 6.05
N GLN A 417 -8.71 29.89 6.93
CA GLN A 417 -7.34 29.44 6.70
C GLN A 417 -7.07 28.17 7.51
N GLY A 418 -6.17 27.34 7.00
CA GLY A 418 -5.71 26.09 7.60
C GLY A 418 -4.96 25.27 6.56
N MET A 419 -4.73 23.99 6.84
CA MET A 419 -4.10 23.05 5.90
C MET A 419 -4.88 21.74 5.86
N ILE A 420 -4.93 21.13 4.68
CA ILE A 420 -5.36 19.75 4.44
C ILE A 420 -4.18 19.05 3.77
N THR A 421 -3.83 17.85 4.24
CA THR A 421 -2.85 16.98 3.60
C THR A 421 -3.51 15.73 3.05
N VAL A 422 -3.01 15.24 1.92
CA VAL A 422 -3.41 13.97 1.29
C VAL A 422 -2.13 13.19 1.00
N ASP A 423 -1.99 12.01 1.60
CA ASP A 423 -0.75 11.22 1.65
C ASP A 423 0.48 12.05 2.08
N GLY A 424 0.26 13.03 2.98
CA GLY A 424 1.27 13.99 3.46
C GLY A 424 1.48 15.24 2.59
N GLU A 425 0.94 15.29 1.37
CA GLU A 425 1.09 16.41 0.43
C GLU A 425 0.00 17.47 0.63
N VAL A 426 0.37 18.76 0.57
CA VAL A 426 -0.58 19.88 0.66
C VAL A 426 -1.55 19.88 -0.53
N VAL A 427 -2.84 19.95 -0.25
CA VAL A 427 -3.90 20.18 -1.25
C VAL A 427 -4.60 21.52 -1.06
N GLU A 428 -5.52 21.85 -1.97
CA GLU A 428 -6.41 23.01 -1.84
C GLU A 428 -7.17 23.00 -0.50
N TYR A 429 -7.19 24.14 0.18
CA TYR A 429 -7.91 24.28 1.43
C TYR A 429 -9.36 24.73 1.19
N GLY A 430 -10.31 23.85 1.47
CA GLY A 430 -11.75 24.07 1.30
C GLY A 430 -12.54 22.78 1.51
N PRO A 431 -13.83 22.73 1.11
CA PRO A 431 -14.62 21.50 1.12
C PRO A 431 -13.93 20.37 0.35
N VAL A 432 -13.79 19.22 1.01
CA VAL A 432 -13.18 18.01 0.46
C VAL A 432 -14.07 16.81 0.75
N GLN A 433 -14.15 15.87 -0.18
CA GLN A 433 -14.86 14.60 0.03
C GLN A 433 -14.11 13.42 -0.57
N ALA A 434 -14.27 12.25 0.02
CA ALA A 434 -13.46 11.08 -0.27
C ALA A 434 -14.27 9.77 -0.25
N GLN A 435 -13.97 8.84 -1.16
CA GLN A 435 -14.57 7.50 -1.24
C GLN A 435 -13.50 6.42 -1.46
N ILE A 436 -13.62 5.29 -0.74
CA ILE A 436 -12.80 4.09 -0.94
C ILE A 436 -13.19 3.30 -2.22
N HIS A 437 -12.18 2.80 -2.94
CA HIS A 437 -12.31 1.86 -4.06
C HIS A 437 -11.51 0.59 -3.78
N PRO A 438 -12.17 -0.51 -3.39
CA PRO A 438 -11.50 -1.74 -3.01
C PRO A 438 -10.67 -2.37 -4.14
N GLY A 439 -9.41 -2.71 -3.84
CA GLY A 439 -8.47 -3.38 -4.75
C GLY A 439 -8.21 -2.67 -6.08
N LEU A 440 -8.27 -1.34 -6.12
CA LEU A 440 -8.11 -0.57 -7.36
C LEU A 440 -6.69 -0.65 -7.94
N ALA A 441 -5.67 -0.75 -7.08
CA ALA A 441 -4.27 -0.90 -7.44
C ALA A 441 -3.73 -2.29 -7.04
N ARG A 442 -2.45 -2.54 -7.33
CA ARG A 442 -1.75 -3.79 -7.01
C ARG A 442 -0.40 -3.50 -6.34
N LEU A 443 -0.13 -4.15 -5.22
CA LEU A 443 1.00 -3.87 -4.34
C LEU A 443 1.82 -5.13 -4.05
N ILE A 444 3.15 -5.03 -4.07
CA ILE A 444 4.05 -6.12 -3.69
C ILE A 444 4.21 -6.10 -2.16
N CYS A 445 3.42 -6.91 -1.46
CA CYS A 445 3.29 -6.87 0.01
C CYS A 445 3.75 -8.14 0.76
N GLY A 446 4.00 -9.26 0.06
CA GLY A 446 4.83 -10.37 0.56
C GLY A 446 4.13 -11.61 1.09
#